data_AF-A0AAV4YCJ9-F1
#
_entry.id   AF-A0AAV4YCJ9-F1
#
_cell.length_a   1.000
_cell.length_b   1.000
_cell.length_c   1.000
_cell.angle_alpha   90.00
_cell.angle_beta   90.00
_cell.angle_gamma   90.00
#
_symmetry.space_group_name_H-M   'P 1'
#
loop_
_entity.id
_entity.type
_entity.pdbx_description
1 polymer ?
#
loop_
_entity_poly.entity_id
_entity_poly.type
_entity_poly.pdbx_seq_one_letter_code
_entity_poly.pdbx_strand_id
1 'polypeptide(L)'
;MPKNAEYSVTLVVTVQQQQSRLNENNEMKYPVFGQFVDYIPKELLESSSDAELESIQATILVLDRSNILTIECFTENLPASFLEENEKELCFIILQLIHSLKSLQAQGIESIDSSFQNLILAKTKQDKYNTLIFLYDNCYDENDYMSDSCKISLCQYALMLLFQMLGIQSVEEFVLVSASKFSSEISQKIFKTAISLCFLKKKAVSLSQTKTLLNVIFGI
;
A
#
# COMPACT_ATOMS: atom_id res chain seq x y z
N MET A 1 -11.32 34.15 25.08
CA MET A 1 -10.46 33.63 24.00
C MET A 1 -10.87 32.20 23.74
N PRO A 2 -11.16 31.79 22.50
CA PRO A 2 -11.41 30.38 22.21
C PRO A 2 -10.11 29.62 22.49
N LYS A 3 -10.20 28.56 23.30
CA LYS A 3 -9.12 27.60 23.45
C LYS A 3 -8.99 26.91 22.10
N ASN A 4 -8.02 27.32 21.28
CA ASN A 4 -7.65 26.53 20.12
C ASN A 4 -7.22 25.17 20.67
N ALA A 5 -8.02 24.13 20.42
CA ALA A 5 -7.59 22.77 20.72
C ALA A 5 -6.33 22.53 19.87
N GLU A 6 -5.23 22.14 20.50
CA GLU A 6 -4.02 21.72 19.80
C GLU A 6 -4.34 20.44 19.03
N TYR A 7 -4.71 20.59 17.76
CA TYR A 7 -4.89 19.46 16.86
C TYR A 7 -3.50 19.01 16.41
N SER A 8 -3.05 17.88 16.95
CA SER A 8 -1.86 17.19 16.43
C SER A 8 -2.21 16.53 15.11
N VAL A 9 -1.36 16.70 14.10
CA VAL A 9 -1.51 16.09 12.77
C VAL A 9 -0.25 15.32 12.40
N THR A 10 -0.34 14.48 11.38
CA THR A 10 0.82 13.87 10.73
C THR A 10 0.98 14.46 9.34
N LEU A 11 2.18 14.95 9.02
CA LEU A 11 2.52 15.46 7.70
C LEU A 11 3.29 14.38 6.93
N VAL A 12 2.83 14.05 5.73
CA VAL A 12 3.54 13.17 4.79
C VAL A 12 4.03 14.02 3.63
N VAL A 13 5.32 13.94 3.34
CA VAL A 13 5.98 14.71 2.29
C VAL A 13 6.33 13.78 1.13
N THR A 14 5.88 14.10 -0.08
CA THR A 14 6.17 13.32 -1.29
C THR A 14 6.86 14.21 -2.33
N VAL A 15 7.97 13.72 -2.89
CA VAL A 15 8.91 14.52 -3.71
C VAL A 15 8.64 14.36 -5.22
N GLN A 16 7.54 13.74 -5.64
CA GLN A 16 7.19 13.56 -7.05
C GLN A 16 6.33 14.71 -7.59
N GLN A 17 6.71 15.21 -8.76
CA GLN A 17 6.20 16.43 -9.38
C GLN A 17 4.81 16.25 -10.03
N GLN A 18 3.93 17.16 -9.63
CA GLN A 18 2.84 17.83 -10.35
C GLN A 18 1.67 17.05 -10.97
N GLN A 19 0.52 17.38 -10.39
CA GLN A 19 -0.82 17.60 -10.96
C GLN A 19 -1.65 16.37 -11.30
N SER A 20 -2.34 15.88 -10.28
CA SER A 20 -3.76 15.61 -10.44
C SER A 20 -4.55 16.00 -9.21
N ARG A 21 -5.61 16.80 -9.41
CA ARG A 21 -6.68 16.98 -8.42
C ARG A 21 -7.14 15.59 -8.03
N LEU A 22 -6.84 15.17 -6.82
CA LEU A 22 -7.37 13.94 -6.27
C LEU A 22 -8.90 14.01 -6.36
N ASN A 23 -9.43 13.26 -7.32
CA ASN A 23 -10.83 13.08 -7.67
C ASN A 23 -11.80 13.34 -6.49
N GLU A 24 -12.73 14.26 -6.70
CA GLU A 24 -13.81 14.65 -5.78
C GLU A 24 -14.80 13.51 -5.47
N ASN A 25 -14.62 12.34 -6.06
CA ASN A 25 -15.38 11.13 -5.75
C ASN A 25 -14.41 9.97 -5.53
N ASN A 26 -14.27 9.48 -4.29
CA ASN A 26 -14.24 8.04 -3.98
C ASN A 26 -14.02 7.78 -2.48
N GLU A 27 -14.93 6.99 -1.93
CA GLU A 27 -15.17 6.60 -0.53
C GLU A 27 -14.04 5.84 0.19
N MET A 28 -12.80 5.88 -0.31
CA MET A 28 -11.74 4.91 0.04
C MET A 28 -10.37 5.58 0.23
N LYS A 29 -10.35 6.79 0.79
CA LYS A 29 -9.11 7.42 1.23
C LYS A 29 -9.11 7.50 2.74
N TYR A 30 -7.98 7.10 3.33
CA TYR A 30 -7.61 7.57 4.65
C TYR A 30 -7.81 9.09 4.69
N PRO A 31 -8.49 9.67 5.70
CA PRO A 31 -8.91 11.06 5.66
C PRO A 31 -7.70 11.98 5.58
N VAL A 32 -7.50 12.54 4.38
CA VAL A 32 -6.54 13.62 4.15
C VAL A 32 -7.28 14.92 4.45
N PHE A 33 -6.90 15.59 5.53
CA PHE A 33 -7.51 16.86 5.94
C PHE A 33 -7.11 18.03 5.03
N GLY A 34 -5.97 17.92 4.38
CA GLY A 34 -5.48 18.91 3.43
C GLY A 34 -4.33 18.38 2.60
N GLN A 35 -4.20 18.92 1.39
CA GLN A 35 -3.08 18.68 0.49
C GLN A 35 -2.64 20.04 -0.04
N PHE A 36 -1.35 20.31 0.01
CA PHE A 36 -0.76 21.52 -0.58
C PHE A 36 0.65 21.22 -1.08
N VAL A 37 1.20 22.13 -1.88
CA VAL A 37 2.55 22.02 -2.44
C VAL A 37 3.40 23.10 -1.80
N ASP A 38 4.57 22.75 -1.30
CA ASP A 38 5.51 23.69 -0.70
C ASP A 38 6.97 23.30 -0.98
N TYR A 39 7.90 24.20 -0.69
CA TYR A 39 9.32 23.97 -0.82
C TYR A 39 9.89 23.41 0.48
N ILE A 40 10.50 22.23 0.40
CA ILE A 40 11.13 21.58 1.55
C ILE A 40 12.59 22.05 1.65
N PRO A 41 13.00 22.60 2.80
CA PRO A 41 14.39 22.98 3.05
C PRO A 41 15.33 21.77 2.98
N LYS A 42 16.56 21.99 2.49
CA LYS A 42 17.60 20.95 2.39
C LYS A 42 17.88 20.24 3.71
N GLU A 43 17.74 20.93 4.83
CA GLU A 43 18.03 20.42 6.17
C GLU A 43 17.10 19.26 6.57
N LEU A 44 15.92 19.18 5.96
CA LEU A 44 14.94 18.10 6.20
C LEU A 44 15.07 16.95 5.18
N LEU A 45 15.87 17.14 4.14
CA LEU A 45 16.14 16.12 3.10
C LEU A 45 17.36 15.31 3.52
N GLU A 46 17.18 14.40 4.48
CA GLU A 46 18.24 13.48 4.85
C GLU A 46 18.58 12.58 3.64
N SER A 47 19.81 12.72 3.12
CA SER A 47 20.49 11.78 2.20
C SER A 47 20.14 11.76 0.70
N SER A 48 19.71 12.87 0.07
CA SER A 48 19.87 12.98 -1.40
C SER A 48 21.27 13.51 -1.72
N SER A 49 22.12 12.66 -2.30
CA SER A 49 23.50 12.96 -2.73
C SER A 49 23.64 14.06 -3.79
N ASP A 50 22.56 14.72 -4.16
CA ASP A 50 22.54 15.80 -5.14
C ASP A 50 22.66 17.16 -4.43
N ALA A 51 23.90 17.58 -4.24
CA ALA A 51 24.29 18.81 -3.54
C ALA A 51 23.79 20.13 -4.21
N GLU A 52 23.03 20.08 -5.30
CA GLU A 52 22.72 21.24 -6.15
C GLU A 52 21.31 21.85 -5.94
N LEU A 53 20.34 21.18 -5.33
CA LEU A 53 18.95 21.68 -5.26
C LEU A 53 18.62 22.41 -3.94
N GLU A 54 18.78 23.75 -3.88
CA GLU A 54 18.54 24.63 -2.69
C GLU A 54 17.23 24.39 -1.94
N SER A 55 16.21 23.92 -2.63
CA SER A 55 14.94 23.48 -2.05
C SER A 55 14.22 22.60 -3.06
N ILE A 56 13.54 21.55 -2.62
CA ILE A 56 12.75 20.70 -3.50
C ILE A 56 11.27 20.99 -3.29
N GLN A 57 10.55 21.21 -4.39
CA GLN A 57 9.09 21.32 -4.34
C GLN A 57 8.50 19.94 -4.04
N ALA A 58 7.69 19.84 -3.00
CA ALA A 58 7.06 18.60 -2.57
C ALA A 58 5.55 18.80 -2.33
N THR A 59 4.80 17.72 -2.51
CA THR A 59 3.41 17.66 -2.09
C THR A 59 3.36 17.24 -0.62
N ILE A 60 2.63 18.00 0.18
CA ILE A 60 2.43 17.78 1.61
C ILE A 60 1.00 17.35 1.84
N LEU A 61 0.83 16.15 2.41
CA LEU A 61 -0.44 15.60 2.83
C LEU A 61 -0.59 15.77 4.35
N VAL A 62 -1.72 16.35 4.77
CA VAL A 62 -2.09 16.53 6.17
C VAL A 62 -3.05 15.42 6.57
N LEU A 63 -2.62 14.56 7.47
CA LEU A 63 -3.35 13.40 7.96
C LEU A 63 -3.72 13.58 9.44
N ASP A 64 -4.70 12.79 9.91
CA ASP A 64 -4.89 12.61 11.34
C ASP A 64 -3.64 12.05 12.00
N ARG A 65 -3.51 12.28 13.31
CA ARG A 65 -2.32 11.88 14.08
C ARG A 65 -2.20 10.36 14.08
N SER A 66 -1.33 9.89 13.20
CA SER A 66 -1.12 8.47 12.92
C SER A 66 0.34 8.09 12.94
N ASN A 67 0.57 6.83 13.28
CA ASN A 67 1.84 6.17 13.01
C ASN A 67 1.88 5.79 11.53
N ILE A 68 2.97 6.14 10.86
CA ILE A 68 3.18 5.85 9.43
C ILE A 68 4.32 4.87 9.30
N LEU A 69 4.09 3.78 8.56
CA LEU A 69 5.09 2.77 8.26
C LEU A 69 5.14 2.54 6.75
N THR A 70 6.34 2.33 6.22
CA THR A 70 6.49 1.73 4.90
C THR A 70 6.13 0.24 4.98
N ILE A 71 5.82 -0.36 3.83
CA ILE A 71 5.61 -1.82 3.76
C ILE A 71 6.82 -2.57 4.31
N GLU A 72 8.04 -2.14 3.96
CA GLU A 72 9.29 -2.76 4.42
C GLU A 72 9.38 -2.78 5.94
N CYS A 73 9.28 -1.62 6.58
CA CYS A 73 9.28 -1.50 8.04
C CYS A 73 8.17 -2.33 8.68
N PHE A 74 6.98 -2.37 8.09
CA PHE A 74 5.90 -3.20 8.62
C PHE A 74 6.26 -4.69 8.58
N THR A 75 6.80 -5.17 7.45
CA THR A 75 7.15 -6.59 7.28
C THR A 75 8.31 -7.06 8.14
N GLU A 76 9.28 -6.18 8.42
CA GLU A 76 10.39 -6.49 9.34
C GLU A 76 9.92 -6.69 10.79
N ASN A 77 8.82 -6.05 11.17
CA ASN A 77 8.24 -6.15 12.51
C ASN A 77 7.22 -7.30 12.66
N LEU A 78 6.95 -8.05 11.58
CA LEU A 78 6.01 -9.17 11.66
C LEU A 78 6.63 -10.38 12.39
N PRO A 79 5.84 -11.08 13.22
CA PRO A 79 6.32 -12.28 13.89
C PRO A 79 6.53 -13.42 12.90
N ALA A 80 7.46 -14.33 13.23
CA ALA A 80 7.76 -15.50 12.39
C ALA A 80 6.55 -16.43 12.20
N SER A 81 5.68 -16.52 13.22
CA SER A 81 4.39 -17.21 13.18
C SER A 81 3.25 -16.23 13.45
N PHE A 82 2.21 -16.29 12.64
CA PHE A 82 1.06 -15.40 12.72
C PHE A 82 0.02 -15.95 13.69
N LEU A 83 -0.28 -15.15 14.71
CA LEU A 83 -1.55 -15.24 15.43
C LEU A 83 -2.72 -14.74 14.56
N GLU A 84 -3.94 -15.13 14.92
CA GLU A 84 -5.18 -14.77 14.21
C GLU A 84 -5.32 -13.25 13.96
N GLU A 85 -4.88 -12.42 14.90
CA GLU A 85 -4.91 -10.95 14.75
C GLU A 85 -4.00 -10.47 13.62
N ASN A 86 -2.79 -11.04 13.51
CA ASN A 86 -1.85 -10.73 12.44
C ASN A 86 -2.43 -11.19 11.10
N GLU A 87 -3.02 -12.39 11.04
CA GLU A 87 -3.65 -12.89 9.82
C GLU A 87 -4.78 -11.98 9.34
N LYS A 88 -5.60 -11.47 10.27
CA LYS A 88 -6.66 -10.49 9.96
C LYS A 88 -6.09 -9.16 9.50
N GLU A 89 -5.02 -8.67 10.12
CA GLU A 89 -4.35 -7.43 9.71
C GLU A 89 -3.76 -7.55 8.30
N LEU A 90 -3.04 -8.64 8.02
CA LEU A 90 -2.52 -8.95 6.68
C LEU A 90 -3.65 -9.03 5.64
N CYS A 91 -4.72 -9.76 5.97
CA CYS A 91 -5.89 -9.88 5.12
C CYS A 91 -6.52 -8.51 4.82
N PHE A 92 -6.64 -7.65 5.83
CA PHE A 92 -7.19 -6.31 5.69
C PHE A 92 -6.35 -5.42 4.78
N ILE A 93 -5.02 -5.45 4.93
CA ILE A 93 -4.09 -4.69 4.08
C ILE A 93 -4.19 -5.16 2.62
N ILE A 94 -4.19 -6.48 2.39
CA ILE A 94 -4.31 -7.04 1.03
C ILE A 94 -5.69 -6.75 0.41
N LEU A 95 -6.77 -6.76 1.20
CA LEU A 95 -8.10 -6.35 0.74
C LEU A 95 -8.13 -4.90 0.29
N GLN A 96 -7.53 -3.99 1.05
CA GLN A 96 -7.41 -2.58 0.69
C GLN A 96 -6.56 -2.39 -0.58
N LEU A 97 -5.48 -3.17 -0.72
CA LEU A 97 -4.70 -3.17 -1.96
C LEU A 97 -5.55 -3.61 -3.14
N ILE A 98 -6.21 -4.78 -3.07
CA ILE A 98 -7.04 -5.30 -4.16
C ILE A 98 -8.13 -4.30 -4.52
N HIS A 99 -8.73 -3.64 -3.53
CA HIS A 99 -9.70 -2.59 -3.77
C HIS A 99 -9.10 -1.43 -4.58
N SER A 100 -7.94 -0.94 -4.18
CA SER A 100 -7.21 0.14 -4.85
C SER A 100 -6.84 -0.25 -6.27
N LEU A 101 -6.28 -1.45 -6.47
CA LEU A 101 -5.94 -1.97 -7.79
C LEU A 101 -7.16 -2.12 -8.70
N LYS A 102 -8.32 -2.54 -8.16
CA LYS A 102 -9.56 -2.57 -8.94
C LYS A 102 -10.02 -1.17 -9.36
N SER A 103 -9.83 -0.16 -8.50
CA SER A 103 -10.12 1.23 -8.87
C SER A 103 -9.21 1.71 -10.00
N LEU A 104 -7.91 1.39 -9.95
CA LEU A 104 -6.97 1.69 -11.03
C LEU A 104 -7.38 0.98 -12.33
N GLN A 105 -7.77 -0.29 -12.23
CA GLN A 105 -8.23 -1.05 -13.39
C GLN A 105 -9.51 -0.46 -14.02
N ALA A 106 -10.42 0.08 -13.21
CA ALA A 106 -11.62 0.76 -13.69
C ALA A 106 -11.30 2.10 -14.38
N GLN A 107 -10.16 2.71 -14.06
CA GLN A 107 -9.63 3.90 -14.72
C GLN A 107 -8.82 3.55 -15.99
N GLY A 108 -8.71 2.27 -16.36
CA GLY A 108 -7.99 1.81 -17.55
C GLY A 108 -6.50 1.54 -17.33
N ILE A 109 -6.01 1.59 -16.09
CA ILE A 109 -4.61 1.29 -15.77
C ILE A 109 -4.42 -0.23 -15.72
N GLU A 110 -3.50 -0.75 -16.53
CA GLU A 110 -3.24 -2.20 -16.64
C GLU A 110 -1.92 -2.63 -15.95
N SER A 111 -0.95 -1.72 -15.84
CA SER A 111 0.36 -1.98 -15.26
C SER A 111 0.86 -0.81 -14.43
N ILE A 112 1.60 -1.10 -13.37
CA ILE A 112 2.19 -0.13 -12.43
C ILE A 112 3.65 -0.49 -12.17
N ASP A 113 4.41 0.44 -11.61
CA ASP A 113 5.78 0.15 -11.16
C ASP A 113 5.77 -0.98 -10.10
N SER A 114 6.82 -1.79 -10.13
CA SER A 114 7.08 -2.88 -9.18
C SER A 114 7.42 -2.41 -7.76
N SER A 115 7.71 -1.12 -7.58
CA SER A 115 8.06 -0.52 -6.29
C SER A 115 6.87 -0.37 -5.34
N PHE A 116 7.12 -0.58 -4.03
CA PHE A 116 6.16 -0.31 -2.95
C PHE A 116 6.38 1.05 -2.27
N GLN A 117 7.27 1.89 -2.78
CA GLN A 117 7.57 3.20 -2.17
C GLN A 117 6.34 4.12 -2.08
N ASN A 118 5.37 3.94 -2.98
CA ASN A 118 4.11 4.68 -2.99
C ASN A 118 3.05 4.11 -2.04
N LEU A 119 3.35 3.02 -1.33
CA LEU A 119 2.49 2.43 -0.32
C LEU A 119 2.98 2.77 1.08
N ILE A 120 2.10 3.39 1.85
CA ILE A 120 2.31 3.56 3.29
C ILE A 120 1.14 2.98 4.06
N LEU A 121 1.42 2.56 5.28
CA LEU A 121 0.44 2.11 6.25
C LEU A 121 0.27 3.19 7.31
N ALA A 122 -0.97 3.59 7.55
CA ALA A 122 -1.32 4.52 8.60
C ALA A 122 -2.17 3.81 9.66
N LYS A 123 -1.87 4.08 10.94
CA LYS A 123 -2.68 3.59 12.06
C LYS A 123 -2.85 4.70 13.10
N THR A 124 -4.08 5.11 13.32
CA THR A 124 -4.44 5.97 14.45
C THR A 124 -4.51 5.15 15.74
N LYS A 125 -4.65 5.82 16.88
CA LYS A 125 -4.91 5.15 18.17
C LYS A 125 -6.27 4.45 18.23
N GLN A 126 -7.23 4.86 17.39
CA GLN A 126 -8.58 4.31 17.37
C GLN A 126 -8.71 3.13 16.40
N ASP A 127 -7.77 3.02 15.46
CA ASP A 127 -7.81 1.99 14.43
C ASP A 127 -7.39 0.63 14.98
N LYS A 128 -8.22 -0.37 14.70
CA LYS A 128 -7.90 -1.77 15.00
C LYS A 128 -6.78 -2.30 14.11
N TYR A 129 -6.80 -1.95 12.83
CA TYR A 129 -5.88 -2.43 11.80
C TYR A 129 -5.25 -1.27 11.03
N ASN A 130 -4.07 -1.50 10.46
CA ASN A 130 -3.44 -0.52 9.57
C ASN A 130 -4.29 -0.25 8.30
N THR A 131 -4.41 1.03 7.96
CA THR A 131 -5.01 1.48 6.69
C THR A 131 -3.92 1.67 5.64
N LEU A 132 -4.13 1.11 4.46
CA LEU A 132 -3.24 1.27 3.32
C LEU A 132 -3.54 2.60 2.62
N ILE A 133 -2.50 3.40 2.40
CA ILE A 133 -2.57 4.65 1.65
C ILE A 133 -1.71 4.51 0.40
N PHE A 134 -2.33 4.82 -0.74
CA PHE A 134 -1.68 4.85 -2.04
C PHE A 134 -1.31 6.31 -2.36
N LEU A 135 -0.02 6.65 -2.30
CA LEU A 135 0.52 8.01 -2.49
C LEU A 135 0.68 8.40 -3.96
N TYR A 136 -0.22 7.92 -4.81
CA TYR A 136 -0.08 8.08 -6.25
C TYR A 136 -0.55 9.47 -6.69
N ASP A 137 0.37 10.23 -7.26
CA ASP A 137 0.04 11.31 -8.17
C ASP A 137 0.09 10.73 -9.59
N ASN A 138 -0.94 10.98 -10.40
CA ASN A 138 -1.04 10.44 -11.76
C ASN A 138 0.03 11.05 -12.68
N CYS A 139 1.29 10.65 -12.54
CA CYS A 139 2.34 10.94 -13.50
C CYS A 139 2.56 9.70 -14.39
N TYR A 140 1.56 9.35 -15.19
CA TYR A 140 1.86 8.73 -16.48
C TYR A 140 2.14 9.86 -17.44
N ASP A 141 3.38 10.34 -17.44
CA ASP A 141 3.84 11.10 -18.58
C ASP A 141 4.04 10.07 -19.70
N GLU A 142 3.23 10.14 -20.75
CA GLU A 142 3.32 9.24 -21.93
C GLU A 142 4.70 9.31 -22.60
N ASN A 143 5.55 10.26 -22.18
CA ASN A 143 6.88 10.53 -22.68
C ASN A 143 8.03 9.98 -21.82
N ASP A 144 7.76 9.28 -20.71
CA ASP A 144 8.85 8.75 -19.89
C ASP A 144 9.43 7.46 -20.50
N TYR A 145 10.43 7.65 -21.35
CA TYR A 145 11.28 6.61 -21.93
C TYR A 145 12.20 5.95 -20.87
N MET A 146 12.12 6.32 -19.59
CA MET A 146 12.82 5.62 -18.52
C MET A 146 12.08 4.32 -18.15
N SER A 147 12.44 3.29 -18.92
CA SER A 147 12.39 1.88 -18.53
C SER A 147 10.99 1.27 -18.34
N ASP A 148 10.30 1.01 -19.45
CA ASP A 148 9.23 0.01 -19.56
C ASP A 148 9.59 -1.38 -18.98
N SER A 149 10.84 -1.63 -18.57
CA SER A 149 11.32 -2.89 -18.03
C SER A 149 10.86 -3.23 -16.59
N CYS A 150 10.29 -2.29 -15.83
CA CYS A 150 9.89 -2.51 -14.44
C CYS A 150 8.37 -2.50 -14.21
N LYS A 151 7.57 -2.28 -15.26
CA LYS A 151 6.10 -2.28 -15.16
C LYS A 151 5.58 -3.71 -15.03
N ILE A 152 4.76 -3.93 -14.01
CA ILE A 152 4.13 -5.22 -13.74
C ILE A 152 2.61 -5.09 -13.76
N SER A 153 1.92 -6.18 -14.08
CA SER A 153 0.46 -6.20 -14.04
C SER A 153 -0.05 -6.01 -12.61
N LEU A 154 -1.27 -5.47 -12.45
CA LEU A 154 -1.88 -5.28 -11.12
C LEU A 154 -1.96 -6.59 -10.32
N CYS A 155 -2.20 -7.72 -10.98
CA CYS A 155 -2.21 -9.03 -10.32
C CYS A 155 -0.82 -9.44 -9.81
N GLN A 156 0.24 -9.14 -10.56
CA GLN A 156 1.62 -9.37 -10.13
C GLN A 156 1.99 -8.46 -8.97
N TYR A 157 1.55 -7.20 -8.99
CA TYR A 157 1.78 -6.27 -7.88
C TYR A 157 1.12 -6.76 -6.58
N ALA A 158 -0.13 -7.22 -6.65
CA ALA A 158 -0.81 -7.85 -5.51
C ALA A 158 -0.08 -9.08 -4.99
N LEU A 159 0.43 -9.91 -5.90
CA LEU A 159 1.18 -11.11 -5.53
C LEU A 159 2.52 -10.77 -4.88
N MET A 160 3.25 -9.78 -5.40
CA MET A 160 4.54 -9.36 -4.84
C MET A 160 4.35 -8.78 -3.44
N LEU A 161 3.32 -7.95 -3.22
CA LEU A 161 3.06 -7.44 -1.87
C LEU A 161 2.72 -8.61 -0.94
N LEU A 162 1.88 -9.55 -1.39
CA LEU A 162 1.53 -10.71 -0.59
C LEU A 162 2.78 -11.54 -0.22
N PHE A 163 3.70 -11.73 -1.15
CA PHE A 163 4.97 -12.43 -0.90
C PHE A 163 5.84 -11.70 0.11
N GLN A 164 5.99 -10.38 -0.02
CA GLN A 164 6.74 -9.58 0.94
C GLN A 164 6.13 -9.65 2.33
N MET A 165 4.81 -9.51 2.45
CA MET A 165 4.08 -9.58 3.72
C MET A 165 4.15 -10.97 4.37
N LEU A 166 4.20 -12.01 3.55
CA LEU A 166 4.38 -13.39 3.99
C LEU A 166 5.85 -13.76 4.15
N GLY A 167 6.82 -12.87 3.86
CA GLY A 167 8.25 -13.16 3.90
C GLY A 167 8.64 -14.42 3.12
N ILE A 168 8.08 -14.58 1.92
CA ILE A 168 8.36 -15.69 0.99
C ILE A 168 8.77 -15.14 -0.37
N GLN A 169 9.46 -15.94 -1.15
CA GLN A 169 9.92 -15.59 -2.50
C GLN A 169 9.22 -16.40 -3.59
N SER A 170 8.63 -17.55 -3.25
CA SER A 170 7.95 -18.41 -4.23
C SER A 170 6.72 -19.13 -3.67
N VAL A 171 5.91 -19.68 -4.59
CA VAL A 171 4.72 -20.48 -4.25
C VAL A 171 5.13 -21.79 -3.58
N GLU A 172 6.24 -22.39 -4.00
CA GLU A 172 6.79 -23.63 -3.43
C GLU A 172 7.22 -23.40 -1.98
N GLU A 173 7.88 -22.28 -1.70
CA GLU A 173 8.27 -21.88 -0.34
C GLU A 173 7.03 -21.68 0.54
N PHE A 174 5.98 -21.05 0.01
CA PHE A 174 4.71 -20.94 0.74
C PHE A 174 4.16 -22.32 1.15
N VAL A 175 4.20 -23.31 0.26
CA VAL A 175 3.69 -24.66 0.57
C VAL A 175 4.47 -25.29 1.73
N LEU A 176 5.78 -25.04 1.83
CA LEU A 176 6.63 -25.58 2.90
C LEU A 176 6.43 -24.85 4.23
N VAL A 177 6.28 -23.53 4.22
CA VAL A 177 6.30 -22.70 5.44
C VAL A 177 4.90 -22.39 5.97
N SER A 178 3.86 -22.50 5.14
CA SER A 178 2.51 -22.09 5.53
C SER A 178 1.90 -22.89 6.71
N ALA A 179 2.32 -24.14 6.93
CA ALA A 179 1.82 -24.93 8.05
C ALA A 179 2.34 -24.44 9.42
N SER A 180 3.54 -23.85 9.47
CA SER A 180 4.12 -23.30 10.70
C SER A 180 3.85 -21.81 10.86
N LYS A 181 3.50 -21.12 9.77
CA LYS A 181 3.31 -19.67 9.74
C LYS A 181 1.89 -19.22 10.08
N PHE A 182 0.87 -20.03 9.81
CA PHE A 182 -0.52 -19.71 10.11
C PHE A 182 -1.01 -20.48 11.33
N SER A 183 -1.84 -19.81 12.13
CA SER A 183 -2.52 -20.38 13.29
C SER A 183 -3.71 -21.27 12.91
N SER A 184 -4.29 -21.07 11.72
CA SER A 184 -5.48 -21.80 11.24
C SER A 184 -5.30 -22.40 9.85
N GLU A 185 -5.71 -23.66 9.69
CA GLU A 185 -5.77 -24.32 8.38
C GLU A 185 -6.68 -23.61 7.38
N ILE A 186 -7.69 -22.89 7.87
CA ILE A 186 -8.63 -22.14 7.01
C ILE A 186 -7.90 -20.96 6.39
N SER A 187 -7.18 -20.17 7.19
CA SER A 187 -6.37 -19.06 6.72
C SER A 187 -5.31 -19.53 5.74
N GLN A 188 -4.61 -20.62 6.07
CA GLN A 188 -3.64 -21.24 5.17
C GLN A 188 -4.25 -21.57 3.80
N LYS A 189 -5.42 -22.22 3.76
CA LYS A 189 -6.11 -22.56 2.51
C LYS A 189 -6.54 -21.33 1.73
N ILE A 190 -7.01 -20.29 2.41
CA ILE A 190 -7.45 -19.04 1.77
C ILE A 190 -6.25 -18.31 1.15
N PHE A 191 -5.15 -18.13 1.90
CA PHE A 191 -3.94 -17.51 1.38
C PHE A 191 -3.33 -18.31 0.22
N LYS A 192 -3.31 -19.65 0.31
CA LYS A 192 -2.89 -20.53 -0.79
C LYS A 192 -3.70 -20.30 -2.06
N THR A 193 -5.02 -20.16 -1.89
CA THR A 193 -5.95 -19.97 -3.01
C THR A 193 -5.82 -18.56 -3.60
N ALA A 194 -5.63 -17.54 -2.76
CA ALA A 194 -5.35 -16.17 -3.18
C ALA A 194 -4.06 -16.10 -4.03
N ILE A 195 -2.97 -16.70 -3.55
CA ILE A 195 -1.70 -16.81 -4.29
C ILE A 195 -1.94 -17.48 -5.64
N SER A 196 -2.65 -18.61 -5.65
CA SER A 196 -2.93 -19.37 -6.88
C SER A 196 -3.75 -18.56 -7.89
N LEU A 197 -4.75 -17.78 -7.43
CA LEU A 197 -5.60 -16.97 -8.30
C LEU A 197 -4.86 -15.77 -8.90
N CYS A 198 -4.04 -15.09 -8.11
CA CYS A 198 -3.20 -13.99 -8.58
C CYS A 198 -2.12 -14.50 -9.54
N PHE A 199 -1.53 -15.66 -9.26
CA PHE A 199 -0.46 -16.26 -10.07
C PHE A 199 -0.97 -16.86 -11.39
N LEU A 200 -2.04 -17.66 -11.37
CA LEU A 200 -2.45 -18.46 -12.53
C LEU A 200 -3.25 -17.69 -13.56
N LYS A 201 -4.12 -16.77 -13.11
CA LYS A 201 -5.15 -16.23 -14.02
C LYS A 201 -4.76 -14.90 -14.66
N LYS A 202 -3.80 -14.14 -14.09
CA LYS A 202 -3.31 -12.82 -14.60
C LYS A 202 -4.40 -11.93 -15.22
N LYS A 203 -5.62 -11.97 -14.68
CA LYS A 203 -6.81 -11.33 -15.26
C LYS A 203 -7.58 -10.60 -14.15
N ALA A 204 -8.28 -9.55 -14.54
CA ALA A 204 -9.18 -8.76 -13.70
C ALA A 204 -10.11 -9.58 -12.78
N VAL A 205 -10.59 -10.72 -13.30
CA VAL A 205 -11.49 -11.63 -12.57
C VAL A 205 -10.82 -12.23 -11.33
N SER A 206 -9.50 -12.41 -11.34
CA SER A 206 -8.72 -12.91 -10.21
C SER A 206 -8.78 -12.00 -9.00
N LEU A 207 -8.69 -10.68 -9.21
CA LEU A 207 -8.76 -9.70 -8.12
C LEU A 207 -10.13 -9.76 -7.43
N SER A 208 -11.20 -9.89 -8.21
CA SER A 208 -12.54 -10.03 -7.66
C SER A 208 -12.72 -11.33 -6.87
N GLN A 209 -12.21 -12.45 -7.38
CA GLN A 209 -12.27 -13.74 -6.67
C GLN A 209 -11.43 -13.72 -5.39
N THR A 210 -10.26 -13.09 -5.42
CA THR A 210 -9.36 -12.97 -4.26
C THR A 210 -9.99 -12.09 -3.18
N LYS A 211 -10.65 -10.98 -3.56
CA LYS A 211 -11.42 -10.15 -2.63
C LYS A 211 -12.48 -10.97 -1.88
N THR A 212 -13.28 -11.75 -2.61
CA THR A 212 -14.33 -12.59 -2.00
C THR A 212 -13.75 -13.60 -1.01
N LEU A 213 -12.61 -14.22 -1.31
CA LEU A 213 -11.99 -15.19 -0.42
C LEU A 213 -11.43 -14.55 0.86
N LEU A 214 -10.80 -13.39 0.73
CA LEU A 214 -10.22 -12.68 1.88
C LEU A 214 -11.30 -12.12 2.81
N ASN A 215 -12.46 -11.71 2.28
CA ASN A 215 -13.61 -11.31 3.09
C ASN A 215 -14.05 -12.42 4.07
N VAL A 216 -13.92 -13.71 3.69
CA VAL A 216 -14.27 -14.85 4.55
C VAL A 216 -13.42 -14.89 5.83
N ILE A 217 -12.14 -14.51 5.77
CA ILE A 217 -11.27 -14.41 6.97
C ILE A 217 -11.74 -13.29 7.88
N PHE A 218 -12.23 -12.20 7.30
CA PHE A 218 -12.68 -11.03 8.05
C PHE A 218 -14.09 -11.20 8.65
N GLY A 219 -14.84 -12.21 8.20
CA GLY A 219 -16.21 -12.46 8.65
C GLY A 219 -17.23 -11.46 8.08
N ILE A 220 -16.97 -10.95 6.87
CA ILE A 220 -17.89 -10.10 6.08
C ILE A 220 -18.39 -10.92 4.89
#